data_AF-A0A7S2AGY9-F1
#
_entry.id   AF-A0A7S2AGY9-F1
#
_cell.length_a   1.000
_cell.length_b   1.000
_cell.length_c   1.000
_cell.angle_alpha   90.00
_cell.angle_beta   90.00
_cell.angle_gamma   90.00
#
_symmetry.space_group_name_H-M   'P 1'
#
loop_
_entity.id
_entity.type
_entity.pdbx_description
1 polymer ?
#
loop_
_entity_poly.entity_id
_entity_poly.type
_entity_poly.pdbx_seq_one_letter_code
_entity_poly.pdbx_strand_id
1 'polypeptide(L)'
;MAGSAACWAFVAAMLLGPLRGSGTASSDACPGGACPGLSSGSVMLQKNQVRSPQALFITDMDAEEQSRSNHSAEQAALAQQSSTPFCCWWAPDANDFCRSCTSKAWATNWCAQSKARCESCGNSRWCDGGATAPSPTPMPPAPTPTPSTRRPTPSPTPAPTRPTPAPAPPTAWAGSNMVMTHYWDCNGQGCDASTLRPWDVSNYYSPPGYGPQDPLDFGGPRYGEKMWLTGAASDALSAIMGADDGCCGADTSGAGVGGCGKCALVQNPDSLHPDWTAVVMKKNRCPPEANGCGAGEPHFDVAAPGFDNLQWSLSNVCGIRAGTGFESQRQSEAVGSWWNSCGNTADCAYKCDQLPAQFQKGCKLFASWGWKTGNPGSVRFKFVPCPQEFVKHVGAQFGPSGPLTGSL
;
A
#
# COMPACT_ATOMS: atom_id res chain seq x y z
N MET A 1 -42.85 34.61 49.29
CA MET A 1 -41.73 35.31 48.62
C MET A 1 -41.53 34.55 47.30
N ALA A 2 -42.11 34.95 46.17
CA ALA A 2 -41.96 36.22 45.43
C ALA A 2 -40.47 36.47 45.11
N GLY A 3 -39.98 36.39 43.87
CA GLY A 3 -40.64 36.09 42.58
C GLY A 3 -40.91 37.34 41.72
N SER A 4 -40.35 37.36 40.50
CA SER A 4 -40.53 38.40 39.47
C SER A 4 -40.23 37.84 38.07
N ALA A 5 -40.92 38.36 37.05
CA ALA A 5 -40.68 38.02 35.64
C ALA A 5 -40.99 39.21 34.72
N ALA A 6 -40.20 39.37 33.65
CA ALA A 6 -40.41 40.22 32.47
C ALA A 6 -39.36 39.77 31.42
N CYS A 7 -39.62 39.54 30.13
CA CYS A 7 -40.77 39.83 29.26
C CYS A 7 -40.98 41.32 28.92
N TRP A 8 -40.46 41.73 27.76
CA TRP A 8 -40.86 42.89 26.96
C TRP A 8 -40.73 42.52 25.47
N ALA A 9 -41.54 43.12 24.58
CA ALA A 9 -41.63 42.73 23.18
C ALA A 9 -42.10 43.88 22.25
N PHE A 10 -41.95 43.66 20.93
CA PHE A 10 -42.54 44.37 19.79
C PHE A 10 -42.20 45.85 19.51
N VAL A 11 -41.59 46.09 18.34
CA VAL A 11 -42.02 46.93 17.18
C VAL A 11 -41.07 46.55 16.01
N ALA A 12 -41.40 46.32 14.71
CA ALA A 12 -42.60 46.31 13.85
C ALA A 12 -42.68 47.42 12.76
N ALA A 13 -43.01 47.02 11.51
CA ALA A 13 -43.34 47.86 10.33
C ALA A 13 -42.19 48.77 9.76
N MET A 14 -42.17 49.23 8.49
CA MET A 14 -42.59 48.74 7.15
C MET A 14 -42.05 49.73 6.07
N LEU A 15 -42.51 49.64 4.80
CA LEU A 15 -42.24 50.51 3.61
C LEU A 15 -41.00 50.13 2.78
N LEU A 16 -41.10 49.62 1.55
CA LEU A 16 -41.61 50.15 0.25
C LEU A 16 -40.59 51.03 -0.52
N GLY A 17 -40.37 50.71 -1.81
CA GLY A 17 -39.44 51.41 -2.74
C GLY A 17 -40.05 52.63 -3.45
N PRO A 18 -39.48 53.13 -4.59
CA PRO A 18 -39.44 52.32 -5.82
C PRO A 18 -38.35 52.63 -6.91
N LEU A 19 -38.20 51.66 -7.85
CA LEU A 19 -38.03 51.76 -9.33
C LEU A 19 -37.00 52.66 -10.07
N ARG A 20 -36.39 51.99 -11.07
CA ARG A 20 -35.94 52.44 -12.43
C ARG A 20 -34.62 53.21 -12.61
N GLY A 21 -33.86 52.77 -13.62
CA GLY A 21 -32.57 53.32 -14.05
C GLY A 21 -31.94 52.47 -15.19
N SER A 22 -32.63 52.40 -16.33
CA SER A 22 -32.24 51.63 -17.52
C SER A 22 -30.89 52.03 -18.13
N GLY A 23 -30.04 51.05 -18.47
CA GLY A 23 -28.78 51.25 -19.20
C GLY A 23 -28.54 50.16 -20.26
N THR A 24 -28.46 50.60 -21.51
CA THR A 24 -28.13 49.89 -22.77
C THR A 24 -27.35 48.57 -22.67
N ALA A 25 -27.83 47.53 -23.38
CA ALA A 25 -26.96 46.46 -23.86
C ALA A 25 -26.15 46.94 -25.08
N SER A 26 -24.87 46.59 -25.16
CA SER A 26 -24.08 46.65 -26.41
C SER A 26 -23.81 45.24 -26.89
N SER A 27 -24.00 45.00 -28.19
CA SER A 27 -23.86 43.69 -28.82
C SER A 27 -22.64 43.67 -29.73
N ASP A 28 -21.45 43.62 -29.14
CA ASP A 28 -20.18 43.61 -29.84
C ASP A 28 -19.69 42.18 -30.06
N ALA A 29 -20.04 41.61 -31.21
CA ALA A 29 -19.46 40.37 -31.71
C ALA A 29 -18.07 40.65 -32.31
N CYS A 30 -17.06 39.84 -31.98
CA CYS A 30 -15.69 40.04 -32.47
C CYS A 30 -15.61 39.88 -34.01
N PRO A 31 -15.22 40.92 -34.77
CA PRO A 31 -15.12 40.84 -36.22
C PRO A 31 -13.74 40.34 -36.66
N GLY A 32 -13.60 39.01 -36.79
CA GLY A 32 -12.51 38.35 -37.49
C GLY A 32 -11.20 38.12 -36.70
N GLY A 33 -10.59 36.94 -36.90
CA GLY A 33 -9.18 36.70 -36.59
C GLY A 33 -8.83 36.17 -35.20
N ALA A 34 -9.06 34.86 -34.98
CA ALA A 34 -8.32 33.97 -34.08
C ALA A 34 -7.80 34.51 -32.72
N CYS A 35 -8.47 34.12 -31.62
CA CYS A 35 -7.84 34.11 -30.29
C CYS A 35 -6.95 32.86 -30.14
N PRO A 36 -5.63 32.99 -29.88
CA PRO A 36 -4.77 31.83 -29.64
C PRO A 36 -4.88 31.35 -28.18
N GLY A 37 -5.14 30.06 -27.97
CA GLY A 37 -4.98 29.42 -26.65
C GLY A 37 -6.21 28.77 -26.01
N LEU A 38 -6.96 27.94 -26.76
CA LEU A 38 -7.84 26.92 -26.17
C LEU A 38 -7.58 25.57 -26.85
N SER A 39 -7.18 24.57 -26.07
CA SER A 39 -7.10 23.17 -26.48
C SER A 39 -8.41 22.43 -26.16
N SER A 40 -8.63 21.28 -26.81
CA SER A 40 -9.86 20.50 -26.69
C SER A 40 -10.17 20.09 -25.24
N GLY A 41 -11.34 20.47 -24.73
CA GLY A 41 -11.83 20.06 -23.40
C GLY A 41 -12.70 21.10 -22.67
N SER A 42 -12.75 22.35 -23.11
CA SER A 42 -13.52 23.40 -22.43
C SER A 42 -15.04 23.30 -22.67
N VAL A 43 -15.80 22.96 -21.62
CA VAL A 43 -17.28 22.98 -21.62
C VAL A 43 -17.78 24.34 -21.12
N MET A 44 -18.62 25.03 -21.91
CA MET A 44 -19.34 26.21 -21.43
C MET A 44 -20.53 25.81 -20.55
N LEU A 45 -20.53 26.27 -19.29
CA LEU A 45 -21.65 26.11 -18.38
C LEU A 45 -22.65 27.27 -18.54
N GLN A 46 -23.90 26.96 -18.89
CA GLN A 46 -24.99 27.91 -18.75
C GLN A 46 -25.36 28.10 -17.27
N LYS A 47 -25.76 29.33 -16.93
CA LYS A 47 -26.11 29.71 -15.55
C LYS A 47 -27.43 29.03 -15.15
N ASN A 48 -27.44 28.36 -13.98
CA ASN A 48 -28.57 27.66 -13.35
C ASN A 48 -28.90 26.22 -13.83
N GLN A 49 -27.91 25.34 -14.00
CA GLN A 49 -28.15 23.88 -13.89
C GLN A 49 -27.50 23.26 -12.65
N VAL A 50 -28.23 22.33 -12.03
CA VAL A 50 -27.81 21.55 -10.85
C VAL A 50 -27.27 20.19 -11.30
N ARG A 51 -26.18 19.72 -10.70
CA ARG A 51 -25.51 18.47 -11.11
C ARG A 51 -26.31 17.22 -10.70
N SER A 52 -26.33 16.22 -11.58
CA SER A 52 -26.62 14.82 -11.24
C SER A 52 -25.53 13.94 -11.87
N PRO A 53 -24.77 13.14 -11.09
CA PRO A 53 -23.60 12.41 -11.61
C PRO A 53 -23.95 11.01 -12.11
N GLN A 54 -24.42 10.90 -13.34
CA GLN A 54 -24.35 9.65 -14.12
C GLN A 54 -23.71 9.96 -15.48
N ALA A 55 -22.46 9.52 -15.65
CA ALA A 55 -21.74 9.63 -16.91
C ALA A 55 -21.73 8.28 -17.63
N LEU A 56 -22.65 8.12 -18.58
CA LEU A 56 -22.59 7.05 -19.58
C LEU A 56 -21.51 7.39 -20.61
N PHE A 57 -20.60 6.46 -20.87
CA PHE A 57 -19.68 6.51 -22.01
C PHE A 57 -20.16 5.53 -23.07
N ILE A 58 -20.29 6.02 -24.31
CA ILE A 58 -20.60 5.21 -25.49
C ILE A 58 -19.27 4.78 -26.12
N THR A 59 -19.18 3.51 -26.51
CA THR A 59 -18.04 2.95 -27.24
C THR A 59 -18.32 3.00 -28.74
N ASP A 60 -17.43 3.63 -29.52
CA ASP A 60 -17.36 3.43 -30.96
C ASP A 60 -16.29 2.38 -31.32
N MET A 61 -16.60 1.56 -32.31
CA MET A 61 -15.72 0.54 -32.88
C MET A 61 -15.09 1.08 -34.16
N ASP A 62 -13.76 1.10 -34.26
CA ASP A 62 -12.97 1.01 -35.52
C ASP A 62 -11.46 1.17 -35.22
N ALA A 63 -10.80 0.10 -34.75
CA ALA A 63 -9.39 0.17 -34.34
C ALA A 63 -8.53 -1.12 -34.55
N GLU A 64 -9.08 -2.21 -35.10
CA GLU A 64 -8.38 -3.51 -35.09
C GLU A 64 -7.29 -3.67 -36.18
N GLU A 65 -7.44 -3.05 -37.35
CA GLU A 65 -6.58 -3.38 -38.49
C GLU A 65 -5.16 -2.79 -38.39
N GLN A 66 -5.01 -1.62 -37.77
CA GLN A 66 -3.71 -0.93 -37.66
C GLN A 66 -2.78 -1.53 -36.59
N SER A 67 -3.30 -2.39 -35.72
CA SER A 67 -2.54 -3.09 -34.65
C SER A 67 -1.49 -4.07 -35.22
N ARG A 68 -1.85 -4.85 -36.24
CA ARG A 68 -1.06 -6.01 -36.70
C ARG A 68 0.28 -5.64 -37.34
N SER A 69 0.42 -4.44 -37.89
CA SER A 69 1.68 -3.97 -38.47
C SER A 69 2.72 -3.67 -37.38
N ASN A 70 2.32 -2.96 -36.32
CA ASN A 70 3.23 -2.45 -35.30
C ASN A 70 3.80 -3.56 -34.41
N HIS A 71 3.01 -4.59 -34.08
CA HIS A 71 3.47 -5.72 -33.26
C HIS A 71 4.69 -6.46 -33.86
N SER A 72 4.82 -6.51 -35.19
CA SER A 72 5.97 -7.17 -35.84
C SER A 72 7.29 -6.41 -35.61
N ALA A 73 7.24 -5.08 -35.52
CA ALA A 73 8.40 -4.24 -35.21
C ALA A 73 8.69 -4.21 -33.70
N GLU A 74 7.64 -4.18 -32.88
CA GLU A 74 7.75 -4.08 -31.42
C GLU A 74 8.30 -5.38 -30.78
N GLN A 75 7.89 -6.56 -31.29
CA GLN A 75 8.48 -7.84 -30.85
C GLN A 75 9.96 -7.97 -31.25
N ALA A 76 10.39 -7.40 -32.37
CA ALA A 76 11.80 -7.37 -32.77
C ALA A 76 12.65 -6.49 -31.81
N ALA A 77 12.08 -5.39 -31.29
CA ALA A 77 12.73 -4.54 -30.30
C ALA A 77 12.80 -5.20 -28.91
N LEU A 78 11.73 -5.87 -28.47
CA LEU A 78 11.67 -6.60 -27.20
C LEU A 78 12.71 -7.74 -27.12
N ALA A 79 13.04 -8.37 -28.25
CA ALA A 79 14.06 -9.43 -28.32
C ALA A 79 15.50 -8.93 -28.00
N GLN A 80 15.78 -7.63 -28.10
CA GLN A 80 17.15 -7.09 -27.96
C GLN A 80 17.49 -6.52 -26.56
N GLN A 81 16.54 -6.43 -25.63
CA GLN A 81 16.78 -5.87 -24.27
C GLN A 81 17.31 -6.90 -23.25
N SER A 82 18.17 -7.84 -23.67
CA SER A 82 18.67 -8.95 -22.83
C SER A 82 20.20 -9.00 -22.64
N SER A 83 20.92 -7.97 -23.09
CA SER A 83 22.39 -7.94 -23.18
C SER A 83 23.13 -7.14 -22.10
N THR A 84 22.43 -6.42 -21.22
CA THR A 84 23.03 -5.72 -20.08
C THR A 84 22.83 -6.52 -18.79
N PRO A 85 23.86 -6.66 -17.94
CA PRO A 85 23.70 -7.30 -16.64
C PRO A 85 22.96 -6.36 -15.68
N PHE A 86 22.07 -6.91 -14.84
CA PHE A 86 21.24 -6.14 -13.93
C PHE A 86 21.04 -6.85 -12.59
N CYS A 87 20.68 -6.08 -11.57
CA CYS A 87 20.24 -6.64 -10.30
C CYS A 87 18.72 -6.87 -10.32
N CYS A 88 18.29 -8.07 -9.99
CA CYS A 88 16.87 -8.42 -9.81
C CYS A 88 16.53 -8.54 -8.33
N TRP A 89 15.53 -7.80 -7.85
CA TRP A 89 15.03 -7.90 -6.47
C TRP A 89 13.94 -8.97 -6.31
N TRP A 90 13.07 -9.14 -7.30
CA TRP A 90 11.97 -10.11 -7.25
C TRP A 90 11.58 -10.63 -8.63
N ALA A 91 11.21 -11.91 -8.66
CA ALA A 91 10.73 -12.64 -9.82
C ALA A 91 9.64 -13.63 -9.37
N PRO A 92 8.58 -13.86 -10.19
CA PRO A 92 7.49 -14.76 -9.86
C PRO A 92 7.87 -16.24 -9.95
N ASP A 93 8.87 -16.60 -10.76
CA ASP A 93 9.46 -17.95 -10.78
C ASP A 93 10.88 -17.91 -10.21
N ALA A 94 11.11 -18.65 -9.12
CA ALA A 94 12.41 -18.77 -8.49
C ALA A 94 13.44 -19.57 -9.34
N ASN A 95 12.95 -20.40 -10.26
CA ASN A 95 13.75 -21.23 -11.16
C ASN A 95 14.25 -20.41 -12.35
N ASP A 96 13.37 -19.66 -13.02
CA ASP A 96 13.75 -18.67 -14.04
C ASP A 96 13.76 -17.23 -13.51
N PHE A 97 14.42 -17.03 -12.36
CA PHE A 97 14.45 -15.76 -11.61
C PHE A 97 14.97 -14.59 -12.46
N CYS A 98 15.88 -14.84 -13.40
CA CYS A 98 16.49 -13.78 -14.19
C CYS A 98 15.69 -13.40 -15.45
N ARG A 99 14.91 -14.29 -16.07
CA ARG A 99 14.04 -13.89 -17.19
C ARG A 99 12.67 -13.42 -16.72
N SER A 100 12.11 -14.06 -15.69
CA SER A 100 10.81 -13.67 -15.13
C SER A 100 10.87 -12.42 -14.24
N CYS A 101 12.06 -11.89 -13.95
CA CYS A 101 12.28 -10.71 -13.11
C CYS A 101 11.44 -9.49 -13.50
N THR A 102 10.45 -9.15 -12.66
CA THR A 102 9.63 -7.93 -12.82
C THR A 102 10.18 -6.74 -12.02
N SER A 103 10.86 -6.99 -10.90
CA SER A 103 11.46 -5.93 -10.05
C SER A 103 12.98 -5.84 -10.29
N LYS A 104 13.38 -4.99 -11.22
CA LYS A 104 14.78 -4.76 -11.61
C LYS A 104 15.31 -3.46 -11.01
N ALA A 105 16.50 -3.48 -10.43
CA ALA A 105 17.18 -2.27 -9.96
C ALA A 105 17.64 -1.43 -11.15
N TRP A 106 17.23 -0.15 -11.18
CA TRP A 106 17.63 0.79 -12.23
C TRP A 106 19.09 1.19 -12.09
N ALA A 107 19.76 1.57 -13.19
CA ALA A 107 21.22 1.82 -13.23
C ALA A 107 21.73 2.88 -12.23
N THR A 108 20.89 3.81 -11.79
CA THR A 108 21.21 4.81 -10.76
C THR A 108 21.19 4.24 -9.33
N ASN A 109 20.49 3.14 -9.08
CA ASN A 109 20.37 2.51 -7.77
C ASN A 109 21.68 1.83 -7.35
N TRP A 110 22.05 1.94 -6.07
CA TRP A 110 23.28 1.35 -5.52
C TRP A 110 23.42 -0.15 -5.78
N CYS A 111 22.32 -0.91 -5.71
CA CYS A 111 22.28 -2.36 -5.97
C CYS A 111 22.60 -2.72 -7.44
N ALA A 112 22.29 -1.84 -8.39
CA ALA A 112 22.55 -2.05 -9.81
C ALA A 112 24.02 -1.82 -10.20
N GLN A 113 24.80 -1.12 -9.38
CA GLN A 113 26.15 -0.67 -9.74
C GLN A 113 27.21 -1.80 -9.73
N SER A 114 26.96 -2.94 -9.08
CA SER A 114 27.74 -4.18 -9.29
C SER A 114 27.06 -5.43 -8.71
N LYS A 115 27.50 -6.60 -9.18
CA LYS A 115 27.11 -7.93 -8.65
C LYS A 115 27.21 -8.03 -7.12
N ALA A 116 28.35 -7.67 -6.55
CA ALA A 116 28.56 -7.71 -5.10
C ALA A 116 27.62 -6.78 -4.30
N ARG A 117 27.20 -5.65 -4.89
CA ARG A 117 26.20 -4.76 -4.27
C ARG A 117 24.79 -5.34 -4.37
N CYS A 118 24.45 -5.93 -5.51
CA CYS A 118 23.20 -6.66 -5.68
C CYS A 118 23.06 -7.83 -4.69
N GLU A 119 24.12 -8.61 -4.52
CA GLU A 119 24.21 -9.71 -3.54
C GLU A 119 24.21 -9.20 -2.08
N SER A 120 24.36 -7.89 -1.86
CA SER A 120 24.20 -7.23 -0.55
C SER A 120 22.79 -6.66 -0.32
N CYS A 121 21.92 -6.59 -1.33
CA CYS A 121 20.60 -5.94 -1.25
C CYS A 121 19.46 -6.88 -0.82
N GLY A 122 19.72 -7.77 0.15
CA GLY A 122 18.71 -8.71 0.65
C GLY A 122 18.53 -9.92 -0.27
N ASN A 123 17.29 -10.19 -0.68
CA ASN A 123 16.93 -11.39 -1.46
C ASN A 123 17.19 -11.27 -2.97
N SER A 124 17.91 -10.22 -3.42
CA SER A 124 18.21 -9.99 -4.82
C SER A 124 19.22 -10.98 -5.42
N ARG A 125 19.08 -11.23 -6.71
CA ARG A 125 20.01 -12.03 -7.53
C ARG A 125 20.54 -11.16 -8.66
N TRP A 126 21.84 -11.18 -8.89
CA TRP A 126 22.44 -10.56 -10.06
C TRP A 126 22.23 -11.44 -11.29
N CYS A 127 21.84 -10.81 -12.40
CA CYS A 127 21.49 -11.47 -13.64
C CYS A 127 22.46 -10.99 -14.74
N ASP A 128 23.41 -11.86 -15.11
CA ASP A 128 24.61 -11.52 -15.90
C ASP A 128 24.39 -11.23 -17.40
N GLY A 129 23.18 -10.80 -17.82
CA GLY A 129 22.98 -10.22 -19.16
C GLY A 129 23.10 -11.18 -20.35
N GLY A 130 22.65 -12.43 -20.20
CA GLY A 130 22.45 -13.37 -21.31
C GLY A 130 23.69 -14.15 -21.76
N ALA A 131 23.90 -15.33 -21.16
CA ALA A 131 24.80 -16.36 -21.69
C ALA A 131 24.00 -17.61 -22.07
N THR A 132 24.16 -18.09 -23.31
CA THR A 132 23.70 -19.42 -23.72
C THR A 132 24.53 -20.49 -23.02
N ALA A 133 23.89 -21.55 -22.54
CA ALA A 133 24.60 -22.69 -21.98
C ALA A 133 25.45 -23.37 -23.07
N PRO A 134 26.72 -23.73 -22.81
CA PRO A 134 27.53 -24.48 -23.76
C PRO A 134 26.94 -25.87 -23.99
N SER A 135 26.91 -26.30 -25.26
CA SER A 135 26.39 -27.60 -25.68
C SER A 135 27.19 -28.75 -25.04
N PRO A 136 26.54 -29.85 -24.59
CA PRO A 136 27.25 -31.00 -24.03
C PRO A 136 28.03 -31.75 -25.12
N THR A 137 29.35 -31.80 -24.98
CA THR A 137 30.23 -32.61 -25.84
C THR A 137 29.90 -34.11 -25.72
N PRO A 138 29.81 -34.88 -26.83
CA PRO A 138 29.56 -36.31 -26.76
C PRO A 138 30.61 -37.07 -25.95
N MET A 139 30.17 -37.92 -25.02
CA MET A 139 31.04 -38.76 -24.19
C MET A 139 31.39 -40.08 -24.92
N PRO A 140 32.66 -40.54 -24.90
CA PRO A 140 33.04 -41.84 -25.49
C PRO A 140 32.35 -43.03 -24.78
N PRO A 141 32.18 -44.18 -25.47
CA PRO A 141 31.53 -45.35 -24.89
C PRO A 141 32.31 -45.94 -23.71
N ALA A 142 31.59 -46.37 -22.67
CA ALA A 142 32.17 -46.86 -21.43
C ALA A 142 32.76 -48.29 -21.55
N PRO A 143 33.93 -48.56 -20.94
CA PRO A 143 34.47 -49.91 -20.81
C PRO A 143 33.73 -50.73 -19.74
N THR A 144 33.65 -52.05 -19.95
CA THR A 144 32.97 -53.03 -19.10
C THR A 144 33.51 -53.03 -17.65
N PRO A 145 32.66 -53.12 -16.62
CA PRO A 145 33.11 -53.14 -15.22
C PRO A 145 33.69 -54.50 -14.80
N THR A 146 34.96 -54.51 -14.38
CA THR A 146 35.56 -55.61 -13.62
C THR A 146 35.32 -55.38 -12.11
N PRO A 147 34.87 -56.38 -11.34
CA PRO A 147 34.64 -56.20 -9.91
C PRO A 147 35.96 -56.03 -9.14
N SER A 148 36.11 -54.93 -8.41
CA SER A 148 37.28 -54.69 -7.55
C SER A 148 36.86 -54.11 -6.19
N THR A 149 37.36 -54.71 -5.12
CA THR A 149 36.94 -54.45 -3.74
C THR A 149 37.87 -53.46 -3.05
N ARG A 150 37.46 -52.19 -2.94
CA ARG A 150 37.80 -51.32 -1.79
C ARG A 150 36.92 -50.07 -1.74
N ARG A 151 36.44 -49.74 -0.54
CA ARG A 151 35.64 -48.54 -0.23
C ARG A 151 36.58 -47.39 0.14
N PRO A 152 36.66 -46.29 -0.62
CA PRO A 152 37.38 -45.09 -0.19
C PRO A 152 36.59 -44.37 0.91
N THR A 153 37.29 -43.75 1.86
CA THR A 153 36.70 -42.90 2.89
C THR A 153 36.39 -41.51 2.31
N PRO A 154 35.20 -40.93 2.51
CA PRO A 154 34.89 -39.59 2.02
C PRO A 154 35.71 -38.51 2.76
N SER A 155 36.14 -37.50 2.02
CA SER A 155 36.74 -36.27 2.57
C SER A 155 35.67 -35.45 3.32
N PRO A 156 35.98 -34.77 4.44
CA PRO A 156 34.97 -34.01 5.19
C PRO A 156 34.41 -32.82 4.39
N THR A 157 33.08 -32.77 4.30
CA THR A 157 32.35 -31.60 3.79
C THR A 157 32.66 -30.37 4.66
N PRO A 158 32.97 -29.19 4.08
CA PRO A 158 33.09 -27.97 4.87
C PRO A 158 31.77 -27.65 5.58
N ALA A 159 31.83 -27.33 6.87
CA ALA A 159 30.65 -27.02 7.67
C ALA A 159 29.94 -25.76 7.11
N PRO A 160 28.58 -25.71 7.13
CA PRO A 160 27.85 -24.54 6.66
C PRO A 160 28.19 -23.32 7.51
N THR A 161 28.66 -22.25 6.87
CA THR A 161 28.95 -20.98 7.54
C THR A 161 27.69 -20.46 8.22
N ARG A 162 27.73 -20.37 9.56
CA ARG A 162 26.60 -19.87 10.35
C ARG A 162 26.21 -18.46 9.84
N PRO A 163 24.94 -18.20 9.52
CA PRO A 163 24.53 -16.87 9.06
C PRO A 163 24.86 -15.83 10.13
N THR A 164 25.51 -14.75 9.72
CA THR A 164 25.84 -13.61 10.59
C THR A 164 24.57 -13.08 11.24
N PRO A 165 24.49 -12.94 12.57
CA PRO A 165 23.32 -12.35 13.22
C PRO A 165 23.06 -10.96 12.65
N ALA A 166 21.84 -10.72 12.15
CA ALA A 166 21.42 -9.39 11.75
C ALA A 166 21.59 -8.41 12.94
N PRO A 167 22.02 -7.16 12.71
CA PRO A 167 22.30 -6.22 13.79
C PRO A 167 21.09 -6.06 14.71
N ALA A 168 21.32 -6.11 16.02
CA ALA A 168 20.30 -5.88 17.02
C ALA A 168 19.72 -4.47 16.85
N PRO A 169 18.39 -4.28 16.95
CA PRO A 169 17.80 -2.96 16.84
C PRO A 169 18.29 -2.06 17.99
N PRO A 170 18.40 -0.73 17.79
CA PRO A 170 18.82 0.18 18.84
C PRO A 170 17.91 0.04 20.07
N THR A 171 18.50 0.06 21.27
CA THR A 171 17.77 -0.17 22.53
C THR A 171 16.78 0.96 22.81
N ALA A 172 17.15 2.19 22.47
CA ALA A 172 16.30 3.38 22.59
C ALA A 172 15.20 3.45 21.53
N TRP A 173 14.12 4.18 21.86
CA TRP A 173 13.11 4.61 20.89
C TRP A 173 13.61 5.81 20.08
N ALA A 174 13.18 5.95 18.83
CA ALA A 174 13.51 7.09 17.97
C ALA A 174 12.65 8.32 18.27
N GLY A 175 11.43 8.11 18.76
CA GLY A 175 10.53 9.15 19.27
C GLY A 175 9.39 8.57 20.11
N SER A 176 8.59 9.46 20.71
CA SER A 176 7.42 9.13 21.56
C SER A 176 6.25 10.11 21.40
N ASN A 177 6.22 10.81 20.27
CA ASN A 177 5.23 11.81 19.85
C ASN A 177 4.45 11.35 18.61
N MET A 178 4.60 10.10 18.18
CA MET A 178 3.92 9.61 16.99
C MET A 178 2.43 9.45 17.31
N VAL A 179 1.60 9.98 16.42
CA VAL A 179 0.16 9.73 16.44
C VAL A 179 -0.11 8.46 15.64
N MET A 180 -1.05 7.62 16.09
CA MET A 180 -1.61 6.56 15.25
C MET A 180 -3.12 6.73 15.10
N THR A 181 -3.67 6.28 13.98
CA THR A 181 -5.12 6.12 13.75
C THR A 181 -5.40 4.73 13.17
N HIS A 182 -6.64 4.46 12.75
CA HIS A 182 -7.03 3.21 12.10
C HIS A 182 -8.03 3.44 10.96
N TYR A 183 -7.90 2.66 9.88
CA TYR A 183 -8.78 2.70 8.70
C TYR A 183 -8.98 1.30 8.10
N TRP A 184 -10.06 1.14 7.33
CA TRP A 184 -10.20 0.04 6.37
C TRP A 184 -11.21 0.39 5.27
N ASP A 185 -10.76 1.16 4.29
CA ASP A 185 -11.55 1.65 3.15
C ASP A 185 -11.65 0.59 2.02
N CYS A 186 -11.01 -0.57 2.18
CA CYS A 186 -10.81 -1.63 1.17
C CYS A 186 -10.12 -1.19 -0.13
N ASN A 187 -9.66 0.05 -0.27
CA ASN A 187 -9.06 0.54 -1.51
C ASN A 187 -7.62 0.02 -1.65
N GLY A 188 -7.02 0.15 -2.84
CA GLY A 188 -5.66 -0.29 -3.09
C GLY A 188 -4.64 0.60 -2.37
N GLN A 189 -3.60 -0.02 -1.83
CA GLN A 189 -2.56 0.65 -1.05
C GLN A 189 -1.55 1.34 -1.97
N GLY A 190 -1.12 2.56 -1.64
CA GLY A 190 -0.31 3.40 -2.55
C GLY A 190 0.98 2.76 -3.07
N CYS A 191 1.61 1.87 -2.30
CA CYS A 191 2.80 1.12 -2.74
C CYS A 191 2.50 0.11 -3.87
N ASP A 192 1.25 -0.31 -4.07
CA ASP A 192 0.83 -1.29 -5.08
C ASP A 192 0.36 -0.67 -6.41
N ALA A 193 0.18 0.65 -6.46
CA ALA A 193 -0.21 1.36 -7.68
C ALA A 193 0.84 1.27 -8.80
N SER A 194 2.10 1.03 -8.43
CA SER A 194 3.20 0.72 -9.36
C SER A 194 3.20 -0.75 -9.82
N THR A 195 2.73 -1.68 -8.98
CA THR A 195 2.65 -3.13 -9.24
C THR A 195 1.54 -3.49 -10.24
N LEU A 196 0.34 -2.90 -10.09
CA LEU A 196 -0.85 -3.24 -10.88
C LEU A 196 -0.70 -2.90 -12.37
N ARG A 197 -0.53 -3.91 -13.24
CA ARG A 197 -0.24 -3.75 -14.68
C ARG A 197 -0.94 -4.86 -15.49
N PRO A 198 -1.86 -4.53 -16.43
CA PRO A 198 -2.36 -3.20 -16.76
C PRO A 198 -3.09 -2.53 -15.59
N TRP A 199 -3.26 -1.21 -15.63
CA TRP A 199 -4.04 -0.50 -14.61
C TRP A 199 -5.53 -0.79 -14.79
N ASP A 200 -6.11 -1.48 -13.82
CA ASP A 200 -7.55 -1.74 -13.73
C ASP A 200 -8.03 -1.44 -12.30
N VAL A 201 -8.79 -0.36 -12.15
CA VAL A 201 -9.29 0.10 -10.86
C VAL A 201 -10.21 -0.93 -10.17
N SER A 202 -10.81 -1.87 -10.89
CA SER A 202 -11.59 -2.96 -10.29
C SER A 202 -10.72 -3.96 -9.53
N ASN A 203 -9.44 -4.08 -9.91
CA ASN A 203 -8.43 -4.93 -9.29
C ASN A 203 -7.51 -4.19 -8.29
N TYR A 204 -7.73 -2.88 -8.07
CA TYR A 204 -6.94 -2.07 -7.13
C TYR A 204 -7.57 -2.04 -5.72
N TYR A 205 -7.66 -3.17 -5.01
CA TYR A 205 -8.24 -3.23 -3.66
C TYR A 205 -7.31 -3.88 -2.62
N SER A 206 -7.56 -3.64 -1.34
CA SER A 206 -6.74 -4.21 -0.25
C SER A 206 -7.02 -5.69 -0.03
N PRO A 207 -6.02 -6.59 -0.15
CA PRO A 207 -6.17 -8.01 0.16
C PRO A 207 -6.32 -8.27 1.67
N PRO A 208 -7.01 -9.35 2.09
CA PRO A 208 -7.22 -9.67 3.51
C PRO A 208 -5.94 -9.79 4.34
N GLY A 209 -4.86 -10.32 3.77
CA GLY A 209 -3.57 -10.46 4.46
C GLY A 209 -2.84 -9.14 4.76
N TYR A 210 -3.33 -7.98 4.33
CA TYR A 210 -2.83 -6.67 4.78
C TYR A 210 -3.41 -6.24 6.13
N GLY A 211 -4.48 -6.88 6.59
CA GLY A 211 -4.96 -6.74 7.96
C GLY A 211 -3.96 -7.31 8.99
N PRO A 212 -4.21 -7.13 10.30
CA PRO A 212 -3.31 -7.55 11.37
C PRO A 212 -3.02 -9.07 11.34
N GLN A 213 -1.75 -9.43 11.47
CA GLN A 213 -1.25 -10.81 11.47
C GLN A 213 -0.61 -11.17 12.83
N ASP A 214 -0.83 -12.39 13.31
CA ASP A 214 -0.16 -12.90 14.52
C ASP A 214 1.21 -13.50 14.12
N PRO A 215 2.35 -13.00 14.64
CA PRO A 215 3.67 -13.53 14.31
C PRO A 215 3.81 -15.03 14.60
N LEU A 216 3.02 -15.60 15.52
CA LEU A 216 3.03 -17.02 15.85
C LEU A 216 2.57 -17.92 14.68
N ASP A 217 1.72 -17.41 13.78
CA ASP A 217 1.35 -18.12 12.54
C ASP A 217 2.56 -18.29 11.59
N PHE A 218 3.58 -17.43 11.73
CA PHE A 218 4.71 -17.28 10.82
C PHE A 218 6.07 -17.65 11.48
N GLY A 219 6.03 -18.49 12.52
CA GLY A 219 7.24 -18.97 13.22
C GLY A 219 7.74 -18.10 14.38
N GLY A 220 7.05 -16.99 14.67
CA GLY A 220 7.22 -16.18 15.88
C GLY A 220 7.73 -14.75 15.64
N PRO A 221 7.61 -13.88 16.67
CA PRO A 221 8.00 -12.48 16.59
C PRO A 221 9.52 -12.29 16.58
N ARG A 222 10.00 -11.29 15.84
CA ARG A 222 11.44 -11.00 15.67
C ARG A 222 12.02 -10.15 16.81
N TYR A 223 11.19 -9.33 17.43
CA TYR A 223 11.52 -8.31 18.43
C TYR A 223 10.69 -8.43 19.73
N GLY A 224 9.83 -9.46 19.83
CA GLY A 224 8.89 -9.66 20.94
C GLY A 224 7.51 -9.03 20.71
N GLU A 225 7.24 -8.55 19.50
CA GLU A 225 5.96 -8.00 19.06
C GLU A 225 4.80 -9.00 19.17
N LYS A 226 3.57 -8.47 19.25
CA LYS A 226 2.33 -9.26 19.34
C LYS A 226 1.54 -9.29 18.05
N MET A 227 1.82 -8.38 17.12
CA MET A 227 1.15 -8.28 15.83
C MET A 227 2.05 -7.65 14.78
N TRP A 228 1.89 -8.08 13.55
CA TRP A 228 2.40 -7.39 12.36
C TRP A 228 1.23 -6.67 11.68
N LEU A 229 1.47 -5.43 11.26
CA LEU A 229 0.47 -4.48 10.79
C LEU A 229 0.95 -3.83 9.48
N THR A 230 0.04 -3.56 8.54
CA THR A 230 0.32 -2.61 7.46
C THR A 230 -0.32 -1.26 7.75
N GLY A 231 0.18 -0.19 7.14
CA GLY A 231 -0.35 1.16 7.40
C GLY A 231 0.05 2.23 6.39
N ALA A 232 -0.62 3.37 6.50
CA ALA A 232 -0.30 4.61 5.81
C ALA A 232 0.67 5.43 6.67
N ALA A 233 1.89 5.69 6.19
CA ALA A 233 2.84 6.54 6.90
C ALA A 233 2.68 7.99 6.44
N SER A 234 2.78 8.95 7.36
CA SER A 234 2.85 10.38 6.99
C SER A 234 4.10 10.69 6.17
N ASP A 235 4.09 11.81 5.45
CA ASP A 235 5.27 12.27 4.69
C ASP A 235 6.48 12.49 5.63
N ALA A 236 6.25 13.02 6.83
CA ALA A 236 7.27 13.22 7.84
C ALA A 236 7.84 11.88 8.36
N LEU A 237 6.99 10.86 8.56
CA LEU A 237 7.46 9.52 8.94
C LEU A 237 8.20 8.84 7.78
N SER A 238 7.70 8.97 6.55
CA SER A 238 8.28 8.39 5.32
C SER A 238 9.67 8.97 5.03
N ALA A 239 9.85 10.28 5.22
CA ALA A 239 11.16 10.94 5.08
C ALA A 239 12.24 10.36 6.01
N ILE A 240 11.85 9.85 7.18
CA ILE A 240 12.78 9.20 8.14
C ILE A 240 12.96 7.70 7.81
N MET A 241 11.96 7.04 7.22
CA MET A 241 12.10 5.68 6.67
C MET A 241 13.06 5.62 5.46
N GLY A 242 13.17 6.72 4.71
CA GLY A 242 14.05 6.84 3.54
C GLY A 242 13.45 6.22 2.28
N ALA A 243 14.30 5.79 1.34
CA ALA A 243 13.85 5.20 0.08
C ALA A 243 13.06 3.88 0.28
N ASP A 244 12.25 3.51 -0.71
CA ASP A 244 11.51 2.23 -0.72
C ASP A 244 12.45 1.00 -0.60
N ASP A 245 11.93 -0.10 -0.05
CA ASP A 245 12.67 -1.36 0.11
C ASP A 245 12.71 -2.22 -1.17
N GLY A 246 11.85 -1.92 -2.15
CA GLY A 246 11.77 -2.61 -3.45
C GLY A 246 11.11 -3.99 -3.42
N CYS A 247 10.80 -4.53 -2.24
CA CYS A 247 10.20 -5.86 -2.05
C CYS A 247 8.66 -5.86 -1.91
N CYS A 248 8.05 -4.80 -1.35
CA CYS A 248 6.62 -4.73 -1.02
C CYS A 248 5.89 -3.60 -1.79
N GLY A 249 6.30 -3.35 -3.02
CA GLY A 249 5.84 -2.24 -3.85
C GLY A 249 6.69 -0.97 -3.70
N ALA A 250 6.28 0.09 -4.42
CA ALA A 250 6.98 1.38 -4.48
C ALA A 250 5.99 2.55 -4.63
N ASP A 251 6.25 3.66 -3.95
CA ASP A 251 5.39 4.85 -3.96
C ASP A 251 5.72 5.73 -5.17
N THR A 252 4.99 5.54 -6.26
CA THR A 252 5.12 6.38 -7.46
C THR A 252 4.11 7.54 -7.47
N SER A 253 3.53 7.89 -6.32
CA SER A 253 2.43 8.86 -6.21
C SER A 253 2.88 10.23 -5.67
N GLY A 254 2.37 11.32 -6.25
CA GLY A 254 2.40 12.70 -5.74
C GLY A 254 3.78 13.39 -5.64
N ALA A 255 4.73 12.75 -4.98
CA ALA A 255 6.13 13.16 -4.80
C ALA A 255 7.10 11.97 -4.67
N GLY A 256 6.61 10.75 -4.47
CA GLY A 256 7.44 9.56 -4.22
C GLY A 256 8.17 9.63 -2.88
N VAL A 257 7.43 9.77 -1.78
CA VAL A 257 7.97 10.08 -0.44
C VAL A 257 8.75 8.95 0.24
N GLY A 258 8.92 7.81 -0.44
CA GLY A 258 9.71 6.67 0.02
C GLY A 258 9.04 5.83 1.12
N GLY A 259 9.78 4.87 1.66
CA GLY A 259 9.40 4.06 2.81
C GLY A 259 8.57 2.80 2.50
N CYS A 260 8.12 2.53 1.27
CA CYS A 260 7.35 1.32 0.96
C CYS A 260 8.13 0.05 1.33
N GLY A 261 7.50 -0.85 2.10
CA GLY A 261 8.18 -2.04 2.61
C GLY A 261 9.16 -1.80 3.76
N LYS A 262 9.32 -0.57 4.27
CA LYS A 262 10.06 -0.28 5.51
C LYS A 262 9.16 -0.50 6.72
N CYS A 263 9.79 -0.90 7.84
CA CYS A 263 9.10 -1.20 9.09
C CYS A 263 9.56 -0.31 10.26
N ALA A 264 8.63 -0.04 11.17
CA ALA A 264 8.93 0.42 12.52
C ALA A 264 8.35 -0.54 13.55
N LEU A 265 9.08 -0.74 14.65
CA LEU A 265 8.53 -1.30 15.89
C LEU A 265 7.86 -0.15 16.64
N VAL A 266 6.62 -0.36 17.10
CA VAL A 266 5.80 0.66 17.76
C VAL A 266 5.26 0.16 19.11
N GLN A 267 4.99 1.06 20.06
CA GLN A 267 4.40 0.77 21.37
C GLN A 267 3.41 1.88 21.75
N ASN A 268 2.17 1.52 22.06
CA ASN A 268 1.13 2.42 22.56
C ASN A 268 1.04 2.32 24.09
N PRO A 269 1.69 3.23 24.86
CA PRO A 269 1.72 3.16 26.32
C PRO A 269 0.36 3.50 26.98
N ASP A 270 -0.60 4.04 26.23
CA ASP A 270 -1.93 4.41 26.75
C ASP A 270 -2.97 3.29 26.54
N SER A 271 -2.58 2.17 25.93
CA SER A 271 -3.44 0.98 25.69
C SER A 271 -3.68 0.13 26.96
N LEU A 272 -4.49 -0.93 26.88
CA LEU A 272 -4.60 -1.94 27.95
C LEU A 272 -3.29 -2.72 28.15
N HIS A 273 -2.48 -2.83 27.09
CA HIS A 273 -1.22 -3.57 27.09
C HIS A 273 -0.04 -2.64 26.76
N PRO A 274 0.37 -1.78 27.71
CA PRO A 274 1.40 -0.75 27.48
C PRO A 274 2.80 -1.33 27.26
N ASP A 275 3.00 -2.61 27.59
CA ASP A 275 4.20 -3.39 27.30
C ASP A 275 4.24 -3.92 25.86
N TRP A 276 3.08 -4.15 25.23
CA TRP A 276 3.02 -4.73 23.89
C TRP A 276 3.68 -3.83 22.85
N THR A 277 4.26 -4.49 21.85
CA THR A 277 4.78 -3.84 20.65
C THR A 277 4.18 -4.48 19.41
N ALA A 278 4.13 -3.72 18.32
CA ALA A 278 3.74 -4.18 16.99
C ALA A 278 4.81 -3.80 15.96
N VAL A 279 4.93 -4.53 14.87
CA VAL A 279 5.72 -4.10 13.70
C VAL A 279 4.75 -3.55 12.66
N VAL A 280 4.89 -2.28 12.30
CA VAL A 280 4.08 -1.64 11.24
C VAL A 280 4.94 -1.45 10.00
N MET A 281 4.48 -1.96 8.85
CA MET A 281 5.09 -1.74 7.53
C MET A 281 4.33 -0.64 6.77
N LYS A 282 5.03 0.32 6.15
CA LYS A 282 4.38 1.26 5.22
C LYS A 282 3.94 0.50 3.97
N LYS A 283 2.62 0.53 3.71
CA LYS A 283 1.99 0.12 2.45
C LYS A 283 1.29 1.28 1.73
N ASN A 284 1.06 2.40 2.41
CA ASN A 284 0.35 3.55 1.86
C ASN A 284 0.95 4.89 2.31
N ARG A 285 0.56 5.98 1.66
CA ARG A 285 0.91 7.35 2.05
C ARG A 285 -0.26 7.97 2.82
N CYS A 286 0.02 8.60 3.95
CA CYS A 286 -0.93 9.42 4.69
C CYS A 286 -0.60 10.90 4.41
N PRO A 287 -1.19 11.53 3.39
CA PRO A 287 -0.76 12.85 2.94
C PRO A 287 -1.20 13.94 3.93
N PRO A 288 -0.44 15.05 4.09
CA PRO A 288 -0.68 16.05 5.14
C PRO A 288 -2.02 16.79 5.01
N GLU A 289 -2.65 16.78 3.83
CA GLU A 289 -3.99 17.31 3.57
C GLU A 289 -5.14 16.37 4.01
N ALA A 290 -4.86 15.11 4.37
CA ALA A 290 -5.87 14.16 4.82
C ALA A 290 -6.08 14.19 6.35
N ASN A 291 -7.33 14.06 6.77
CA ASN A 291 -7.70 14.03 8.19
C ASN A 291 -7.01 12.87 8.91
N GLY A 292 -6.44 13.13 10.09
CA GLY A 292 -5.72 12.15 10.89
C GLY A 292 -4.21 12.07 10.61
N CYS A 293 -3.75 12.34 9.37
CA CYS A 293 -2.40 12.02 8.89
C CYS A 293 -1.19 12.78 9.49
N GLY A 294 -1.37 13.50 10.60
CA GLY A 294 -0.31 14.21 11.32
C GLY A 294 0.34 15.34 10.50
N ALA A 295 -0.14 16.58 10.66
CA ALA A 295 0.21 17.75 9.83
C ALA A 295 1.70 18.17 9.95
N GLY A 296 2.60 17.43 9.31
CA GLY A 296 4.05 17.56 9.41
C GLY A 296 4.72 16.70 10.49
N GLU A 297 3.95 15.87 11.21
CA GLU A 297 4.42 15.06 12.34
C GLU A 297 4.48 13.56 11.98
N PRO A 298 5.26 12.74 12.71
CA PRO A 298 5.25 11.29 12.55
C PRO A 298 3.86 10.71 12.82
N HIS A 299 3.27 10.03 11.83
CA HIS A 299 1.98 9.38 11.98
C HIS A 299 1.87 8.07 11.20
N PHE A 300 1.11 7.13 11.75
CA PHE A 300 0.71 5.87 11.12
C PHE A 300 -0.81 5.67 11.18
N ASP A 301 -1.47 5.61 10.03
CA ASP A 301 -2.83 5.06 9.95
C ASP A 301 -2.74 3.54 9.82
N VAL A 302 -3.34 2.76 10.72
CA VAL A 302 -3.25 1.30 10.71
C VAL A 302 -4.36 0.70 9.86
N ALA A 303 -3.99 -0.19 8.93
CA ALA A 303 -4.93 -0.97 8.15
C ALA A 303 -5.55 -2.06 9.05
N ALA A 304 -6.72 -1.79 9.62
CA ALA A 304 -7.39 -2.64 10.60
C ALA A 304 -8.84 -2.95 10.14
N PRO A 305 -9.11 -4.14 9.57
CA PRO A 305 -10.44 -4.51 9.11
C PRO A 305 -11.51 -4.36 10.20
N GLY A 306 -12.62 -3.69 9.86
CA GLY A 306 -13.70 -3.36 10.80
C GLY A 306 -13.49 -2.06 11.57
N PHE A 307 -12.32 -1.41 11.49
CA PHE A 307 -12.02 -0.15 12.19
C PHE A 307 -12.14 1.10 11.30
N ASP A 308 -12.76 1.02 10.12
CA ASP A 308 -12.97 2.19 9.27
C ASP A 308 -13.94 3.19 9.90
N ASN A 309 -13.79 4.47 9.59
CA ASN A 309 -14.71 5.50 10.07
C ASN A 309 -15.30 6.27 8.88
N LEU A 310 -16.56 5.96 8.52
CA LEU A 310 -17.22 6.51 7.33
C LEU A 310 -17.45 8.03 7.36
N GLN A 311 -17.25 8.71 8.51
CA GLN A 311 -17.25 10.18 8.57
C GLN A 311 -15.97 10.78 7.95
N TRP A 312 -14.86 10.06 7.97
CA TRP A 312 -13.53 10.54 7.57
C TRP A 312 -12.93 9.76 6.38
N SER A 313 -13.44 8.56 6.10
CA SER A 313 -13.00 7.68 5.01
C SER A 313 -13.47 8.19 3.64
N LEU A 314 -12.57 8.88 2.92
CA LEU A 314 -12.89 9.53 1.63
C LEU A 314 -12.90 8.58 0.42
N SER A 315 -12.49 7.31 0.60
CA SER A 315 -12.23 6.36 -0.50
C SER A 315 -12.79 4.95 -0.25
N ASN A 316 -13.73 4.79 0.69
CA ASN A 316 -14.27 3.47 1.03
C ASN A 316 -15.00 2.81 -0.15
N VAL A 317 -14.48 1.67 -0.59
CA VAL A 317 -15.03 0.82 -1.66
C VAL A 317 -15.48 -0.56 -1.19
N CYS A 318 -15.49 -0.81 0.12
CA CYS A 318 -15.95 -2.08 0.70
C CYS A 318 -17.40 -2.37 0.27
N GLY A 319 -17.65 -3.51 -0.37
CA GLY A 319 -18.96 -3.87 -0.93
C GLY A 319 -19.42 -3.05 -2.15
N ILE A 320 -18.70 -2.00 -2.54
CA ILE A 320 -18.91 -1.30 -3.82
C ILE A 320 -18.09 -1.97 -4.92
N ARG A 321 -16.84 -2.36 -4.62
CA ARG A 321 -15.95 -3.06 -5.54
C ARG A 321 -15.95 -4.56 -5.25
N ALA A 322 -16.11 -5.36 -6.31
CA ALA A 322 -16.00 -6.82 -6.23
C ALA A 322 -14.62 -7.24 -5.67
N GLY A 323 -14.53 -8.45 -5.12
CA GLY A 323 -13.29 -8.97 -4.53
C GLY A 323 -12.93 -8.42 -3.14
N THR A 324 -13.41 -7.23 -2.76
CA THR A 324 -13.18 -6.65 -1.41
C THR A 324 -13.63 -7.55 -0.27
N GLY A 325 -14.59 -8.45 -0.53
CA GLY A 325 -15.05 -9.47 0.42
C GLY A 325 -16.07 -8.99 1.45
N PHE A 326 -16.33 -7.68 1.52
CA PHE A 326 -17.38 -7.06 2.33
C PHE A 326 -18.69 -6.94 1.56
N GLU A 327 -19.81 -6.98 2.27
CA GLU A 327 -21.16 -6.76 1.72
C GLU A 327 -21.51 -5.27 1.57
N SER A 328 -20.90 -4.40 2.38
CA SER A 328 -21.12 -2.95 2.35
C SER A 328 -20.03 -2.17 3.09
N GLN A 329 -19.97 -0.86 2.84
CA GLN A 329 -19.11 0.09 3.58
C GLN A 329 -19.41 0.04 5.09
N ARG A 330 -20.68 -0.14 5.47
CA ARG A 330 -21.10 -0.28 6.88
C ARG A 330 -20.44 -1.48 7.57
N GLN A 331 -20.14 -2.54 6.84
CA GLN A 331 -19.50 -3.71 7.43
C GLN A 331 -18.01 -3.45 7.77
N SER A 332 -17.34 -2.47 7.14
CA SER A 332 -15.97 -2.11 7.52
C SER A 332 -15.86 -1.07 8.65
N GLU A 333 -16.96 -0.45 9.09
CA GLU A 333 -17.04 0.42 10.29
C GLU A 333 -17.50 -0.29 11.57
N ALA A 334 -17.74 -1.60 11.55
CA ALA A 334 -18.39 -2.35 12.64
C ALA A 334 -17.75 -2.13 14.04
N VAL A 335 -16.44 -1.86 14.08
CA VAL A 335 -15.67 -1.51 15.28
C VAL A 335 -15.12 -0.08 15.23
N GLY A 336 -15.05 0.58 14.07
CA GLY A 336 -14.39 1.88 13.86
C GLY A 336 -15.01 3.13 14.51
N SER A 337 -16.12 2.95 15.24
CA SER A 337 -16.68 3.94 16.18
C SER A 337 -16.90 3.34 17.59
N TRP A 338 -16.01 2.43 18.02
CA TRP A 338 -16.12 1.67 19.27
C TRP A 338 -16.33 2.56 20.50
N TRP A 339 -15.69 3.74 20.55
CA TRP A 339 -15.74 4.69 21.67
C TRP A 339 -17.15 5.20 22.01
N ASN A 340 -18.12 5.08 21.07
CA ASN A 340 -19.53 5.37 21.34
C ASN A 340 -20.22 4.30 22.21
N SER A 341 -19.53 3.19 22.55
CA SER A 341 -20.13 1.98 23.15
C SER A 341 -19.21 1.14 24.04
N CYS A 342 -17.90 1.41 24.06
CA CYS A 342 -16.86 0.58 24.64
C CYS A 342 -15.77 1.47 25.26
N GLY A 343 -15.19 1.08 26.40
CA GLY A 343 -14.14 1.85 27.09
C GLY A 343 -12.76 1.70 26.43
N ASN A 344 -12.57 0.62 25.67
CA ASN A 344 -11.41 0.37 24.83
C ASN A 344 -11.78 -0.58 23.66
N THR A 345 -10.84 -0.80 22.74
CA THR A 345 -11.08 -1.67 21.56
C THR A 345 -11.36 -3.14 21.90
N ALA A 346 -10.82 -3.69 22.99
CA ALA A 346 -10.98 -5.09 23.35
C ALA A 346 -12.39 -5.39 23.88
N ASP A 347 -13.00 -4.46 24.63
CA ASP A 347 -14.42 -4.55 25.03
C ASP A 347 -15.34 -4.72 23.81
N CYS A 348 -14.93 -4.14 22.68
CA CYS A 348 -15.67 -4.13 21.41
C CYS A 348 -15.29 -5.28 20.45
N ALA A 349 -14.36 -6.18 20.83
CA ALA A 349 -13.85 -7.23 19.94
C ALA A 349 -14.92 -8.22 19.44
N TYR A 350 -16.05 -8.36 20.15
CA TYR A 350 -17.21 -9.14 19.69
C TYR A 350 -17.83 -8.58 18.39
N LYS A 351 -17.66 -7.29 18.09
CA LYS A 351 -18.14 -6.71 16.83
C LYS A 351 -17.36 -7.19 15.62
N CYS A 352 -16.15 -7.73 15.81
CA CYS A 352 -15.40 -8.39 14.75
C CYS A 352 -16.13 -9.62 14.17
N ASP A 353 -17.07 -10.24 14.89
CA ASP A 353 -17.89 -11.35 14.38
C ASP A 353 -18.85 -10.94 13.26
N GLN A 354 -19.06 -9.63 13.06
CA GLN A 354 -19.87 -9.06 11.98
C GLN A 354 -19.09 -8.93 10.65
N LEU A 355 -17.76 -9.11 10.69
CA LEU A 355 -16.91 -9.04 9.50
C LEU A 355 -16.93 -10.36 8.71
N PRO A 356 -16.61 -10.33 7.40
CA PRO A 356 -16.37 -11.55 6.64
C PRO A 356 -15.24 -12.37 7.26
N ALA A 357 -15.36 -13.71 7.23
CA ALA A 357 -14.55 -14.65 8.03
C ALA A 357 -13.03 -14.39 7.96
N GLN A 358 -12.50 -14.11 6.77
CA GLN A 358 -11.09 -13.85 6.50
C GLN A 358 -10.51 -12.60 7.20
N PHE A 359 -11.37 -11.67 7.67
CA PHE A 359 -10.96 -10.47 8.39
C PHE A 359 -11.10 -10.59 9.91
N GLN A 360 -11.89 -11.55 10.41
CA GLN A 360 -12.24 -11.62 11.84
C GLN A 360 -11.02 -11.83 12.75
N LYS A 361 -10.03 -12.64 12.33
CA LYS A 361 -8.81 -12.90 13.10
C LYS A 361 -8.00 -11.63 13.30
N GLY A 362 -7.72 -10.90 12.21
CA GLY A 362 -6.96 -9.65 12.26
C GLY A 362 -7.68 -8.55 13.03
N CYS A 363 -9.00 -8.40 12.85
CA CYS A 363 -9.81 -7.48 13.64
C CYS A 363 -9.69 -7.78 15.15
N LYS A 364 -9.87 -9.05 15.57
CA LYS A 364 -9.76 -9.45 16.98
C LYS A 364 -8.35 -9.25 17.53
N LEU A 365 -7.32 -9.49 16.72
CA LEU A 365 -5.93 -9.27 17.12
C LEU A 365 -5.65 -7.78 17.42
N PHE A 366 -6.00 -6.87 16.51
CA PHE A 366 -5.83 -5.43 16.76
C PHE A 366 -6.75 -4.92 17.87
N ALA A 367 -8.00 -5.40 17.93
CA ALA A 367 -8.92 -5.09 19.02
C ALA A 367 -8.33 -5.46 20.38
N SER A 368 -7.67 -6.63 20.49
CA SER A 368 -7.09 -7.12 21.75
C SER A 368 -5.94 -6.25 22.30
N TRP A 369 -5.33 -5.36 21.49
CA TRP A 369 -4.36 -4.37 22.00
C TRP A 369 -5.01 -3.39 23.01
N GLY A 370 -6.32 -3.19 22.93
CA GLY A 370 -7.07 -2.39 23.90
C GLY A 370 -6.72 -0.90 23.86
N TRP A 371 -6.76 -0.26 22.68
CA TRP A 371 -6.60 1.19 22.60
C TRP A 371 -7.73 1.90 23.35
N LYS A 372 -7.38 2.93 24.14
CA LYS A 372 -8.33 3.73 24.95
C LYS A 372 -8.70 5.09 24.31
N THR A 373 -8.18 5.36 23.12
CA THR A 373 -8.59 6.45 22.22
C THR A 373 -8.40 5.99 20.78
N GLY A 374 -9.16 6.53 19.82
CA GLY A 374 -8.99 6.24 18.39
C GLY A 374 -7.73 6.88 17.78
N ASN A 375 -7.13 7.87 18.47
CA ASN A 375 -5.96 8.60 17.99
C ASN A 375 -4.84 8.75 19.06
N PRO A 376 -4.23 7.64 19.55
CA PRO A 376 -3.15 7.72 20.55
C PRO A 376 -1.96 8.53 20.02
N GLY A 377 -1.56 9.59 20.75
CA GLY A 377 -0.50 10.53 20.37
C GLY A 377 0.84 10.38 21.12
N SER A 378 0.92 9.42 22.03
CA SER A 378 2.09 9.13 22.87
C SER A 378 2.95 7.97 22.33
N VAL A 379 2.69 7.52 21.10
CA VAL A 379 3.20 6.25 20.60
C VAL A 379 4.71 6.34 20.42
N ARG A 380 5.40 5.37 21.01
CA ARG A 380 6.84 5.19 20.88
C ARG A 380 7.13 4.40 19.62
N PHE A 381 8.12 4.82 18.84
CA PHE A 381 8.49 4.17 17.59
C PHE A 381 10.00 4.08 17.40
N LYS A 382 10.46 3.07 16.67
CA LYS A 382 11.83 2.99 16.14
C LYS A 382 11.86 2.15 14.87
N PHE A 383 12.65 2.57 13.89
CA PHE A 383 12.80 1.85 12.63
C PHE A 383 13.54 0.54 12.84
N VAL A 384 13.06 -0.53 12.20
CA VAL A 384 13.62 -1.88 12.31
C VAL A 384 13.62 -2.57 10.94
N PRO A 385 14.58 -3.47 10.66
CA PRO A 385 14.46 -4.42 9.56
C PRO A 385 13.15 -5.20 9.66
N CYS A 386 12.36 -5.28 8.59
CA CYS A 386 11.12 -6.06 8.63
C CYS A 386 11.40 -7.56 8.92
N PRO A 387 10.56 -8.24 9.72
CA PRO A 387 10.58 -9.70 9.83
C PRO A 387 10.46 -10.34 8.43
N GLN A 388 11.32 -11.32 8.11
CA GLN A 388 11.37 -11.84 6.73
C GLN A 388 10.10 -12.59 6.32
N GLU A 389 9.48 -13.33 7.24
CA GLU A 389 8.20 -13.96 6.96
C GLU A 389 7.06 -12.92 6.81
N PHE A 390 7.15 -11.74 7.45
CA PHE A 390 6.21 -10.64 7.21
C PHE A 390 6.37 -10.03 5.82
N VAL A 391 7.60 -9.80 5.38
CA VAL A 391 7.91 -9.35 4.00
C VAL A 391 7.39 -10.36 2.97
N LYS A 392 7.65 -11.64 3.19
CA LYS A 392 7.19 -12.75 2.34
C LYS A 392 5.66 -12.85 2.31
N HIS A 393 4.99 -12.72 3.46
CA HIS A 393 3.53 -12.71 3.56
C HIS A 393 2.92 -11.54 2.79
N VAL A 394 3.37 -10.31 3.05
CA VAL A 394 2.86 -9.08 2.42
C VAL A 394 3.14 -9.07 0.90
N GLY A 395 4.34 -9.47 0.50
CA GLY A 395 4.74 -9.58 -0.91
C GLY A 395 3.99 -10.69 -1.68
N ALA A 396 3.32 -11.62 -0.98
CA ALA A 396 2.48 -12.65 -1.60
C ALA A 396 1.00 -12.25 -1.72
N GLN A 397 0.56 -11.09 -1.22
CA GLN A 397 -0.86 -10.70 -1.24
C GLN A 397 -1.31 -9.93 -2.49
N PHE A 398 -0.40 -9.29 -3.22
CA PHE A 398 -0.74 -8.41 -4.35
C PHE A 398 0.30 -8.55 -5.46
N GLY A 399 -0.16 -8.70 -6.70
CA GLY A 399 0.68 -8.87 -7.89
C GLY A 399 0.20 -8.02 -9.07
N PRO A 400 0.75 -8.28 -10.29
CA PRO A 400 0.44 -7.47 -11.47
C PRO A 400 -1.05 -7.39 -11.83
N SER A 401 -1.83 -8.44 -11.52
CA SER A 401 -3.29 -8.47 -11.78
C SER A 401 -4.13 -8.04 -10.58
N GLY A 402 -3.54 -7.45 -9.54
CA GLY A 402 -4.22 -7.11 -8.29
C GLY A 402 -3.99 -8.13 -7.16
N PRO A 403 -4.90 -8.19 -6.17
CA PRO A 403 -4.87 -9.15 -5.07
C PRO A 403 -4.73 -10.61 -5.52
N LEU A 404 -3.78 -11.31 -4.90
CA LEU A 404 -3.49 -12.70 -5.19
C LEU A 404 -4.34 -13.60 -4.29
N THR A 405 -5.28 -14.34 -4.89
CA THR A 405 -6.11 -15.33 -4.20
C THR A 405 -5.30 -16.61 -3.93
N GLY A 406 -4.32 -16.53 -3.02
CA GLY A 406 -3.54 -17.65 -2.50
C GLY A 406 -4.02 -18.07 -1.11
N SER A 407 -4.00 -19.38 -0.83
CA SER A 407 -4.55 -19.98 0.39
C SER A 407 -3.95 -19.43 1.69
N LEU A 408 -4.83 -19.25 2.68
CA LEU A 408 -4.48 -19.33 4.12
C LEU A 408 -4.21 -20.80 4.52
#